data_AF-A0A0T6XWB4-F1
#
_entry.id   AF-A0A0T6XWB4-F1
#
_cell.length_a   1.000
_cell.length_b   1.000
_cell.length_c   1.000
_cell.angle_alpha   90.00
_cell.angle_beta   90.00
_cell.angle_gamma   90.00
#
_symmetry.space_group_name_H-M   'P 1'
#
loop_
_entity.id
_entity.type
_entity.pdbx_description
1 polymer ?
#
loop_
_entity_poly.entity_id
_entity_poly.type
_entity_poly.pdbx_seq_one_letter_code
_entity_poly.pdbx_strand_id
1 'polypeptide(L)'
;MIGDLLQVNNLSVDLFTPRTALRPVDGVSYSVNSGETLAIVGESGSGKTVLNFAPLGLMPTGVVADLHGSILFDGVELIGMPEAA
;
A
#
# COMPACT_ATOMS: atom_id res chain seq x y z
N MET A 1 -5.26 4.95 -25.38
CA MET A 1 -4.88 3.71 -24.69
C MET A 1 -5.33 3.86 -23.25
N ILE A 2 -6.01 2.86 -22.69
CA ILE A 2 -6.37 2.86 -21.27
C ILE A 2 -5.05 2.61 -20.54
N GLY A 3 -4.53 3.61 -19.85
CA GLY A 3 -3.35 3.45 -19.00
C GLY A 3 -3.74 2.90 -17.63
N ASP A 4 -2.79 2.24 -16.96
CA ASP A 4 -2.96 1.87 -15.56
C ASP A 4 -3.19 3.14 -14.72
N LEU A 5 -4.33 3.20 -14.02
CA LEU A 5 -4.68 4.30 -13.12
C LEU A 5 -3.91 4.18 -11.80
N LEU A 6 -3.74 2.96 -11.29
CA LEU A 6 -2.96 2.65 -10.11
C LEU A 6 -1.89 1.62 -10.48
N GLN A 7 -0.64 1.87 -10.12
CA GLN A 7 0.45 0.91 -10.24
C GLN A 7 1.14 0.76 -8.88
N VAL A 8 1.23 -0.46 -8.39
CA VAL A 8 1.95 -0.82 -7.18
C VAL A 8 3.12 -1.71 -7.60
N ASN A 9 4.33 -1.26 -7.30
CA ASN A 9 5.57 -1.90 -7.75
C ASN A 9 6.43 -2.29 -6.56
N ASN A 10 6.60 -3.60 -6.36
CA ASN A 10 7.42 -4.22 -5.32
C ASN A 10 7.18 -3.59 -3.93
N LEU A 11 5.90 -3.40 -3.58
CA LEU A 11 5.51 -2.79 -2.32
C LEU A 11 5.79 -3.76 -1.17
N SER A 12 6.58 -3.28 -0.20
CA SER A 12 6.73 -3.90 1.11
C SER A 12 6.33 -2.88 2.18
N VAL A 13 5.71 -3.36 3.24
CA VAL A 13 5.30 -2.52 4.38
C VAL A 13 5.82 -3.16 5.65
N ASP A 14 6.68 -2.45 6.36
CA ASP A 14 7.16 -2.82 7.69
C ASP A 14 6.32 -2.08 8.74
N LEU A 15 5.74 -2.82 9.68
CA LEU A 15 4.96 -2.28 10.78
C LEU A 15 5.76 -2.35 12.08
N PHE A 16 5.84 -1.22 12.75
CA PHE A 16 6.44 -1.10 14.07
C PHE A 16 5.37 -0.70 15.09
N THR A 17 5.30 -1.48 16.15
CA THR A 17 4.49 -1.20 17.33
C THR A 17 5.39 -1.27 18.57
N PRO A 18 4.96 -0.75 19.73
CA PRO A 18 5.73 -0.87 20.97
C PRO A 18 6.04 -2.33 21.40
N ARG A 19 5.31 -3.31 20.86
CA ARG A 19 5.40 -4.72 21.27
C ARG A 19 6.09 -5.61 20.23
N THR A 20 6.08 -5.23 18.96
CA THR A 20 6.56 -6.09 17.88
C THR A 20 6.85 -5.29 16.60
N ALA A 21 7.72 -5.86 15.76
CA ALA A 21 7.93 -5.45 14.38
C ALA A 21 7.58 -6.62 13.46
N LEU A 22 6.86 -6.35 12.36
CA LEU A 22 6.51 -7.38 11.38
C LEU A 22 6.38 -6.79 9.97
N ARG A 23 6.57 -7.64 8.94
CA ARG A 23 6.34 -7.32 7.54
C ARG A 23 5.11 -8.04 7.00
N PRO A 24 3.90 -7.44 7.07
CA PRO A 24 2.67 -8.06 6.56
C PRO A 24 2.53 -8.00 5.04
N VAL A 25 3.26 -7.11 4.37
CA VAL A 25 3.26 -6.95 2.91
C VAL A 25 4.70 -7.06 2.44
N ASP A 26 4.99 -7.99 1.55
CA ASP A 26 6.37 -8.26 1.11
C ASP A 26 6.43 -8.44 -0.42
N GLY A 27 6.95 -7.42 -1.11
CA GLY A 27 7.23 -7.45 -2.55
C GLY A 27 6.00 -7.54 -3.45
N VAL A 28 4.86 -6.99 -3.03
CA VAL A 28 3.60 -7.08 -3.79
C VAL A 28 3.63 -6.13 -4.99
N SER A 29 3.28 -6.64 -6.17
CA SER A 29 3.12 -5.83 -7.38
C SER A 29 1.82 -6.11 -8.09
N TYR A 30 1.10 -5.06 -8.48
CA TYR A 30 -0.13 -5.14 -9.29
C TYR A 30 -0.44 -3.79 -9.93
N SER A 31 -1.29 -3.79 -10.95
CA SER A 31 -1.87 -2.56 -11.52
C SER A 31 -3.39 -2.65 -11.58
N VAL A 32 -4.04 -1.49 -11.68
CA VAL A 32 -5.49 -1.35 -11.86
C VAL A 32 -5.73 -0.31 -12.95
N ASN A 33 -6.43 -0.71 -14.01
CA ASN A 33 -6.82 0.18 -15.09
C ASN A 33 -7.99 1.09 -14.69
N SER A 34 -8.15 2.20 -15.40
CA SER A 34 -9.35 3.03 -15.24
C SER A 34 -10.62 2.22 -15.55
N GLY A 35 -11.55 2.17 -14.59
CA GLY A 35 -12.80 1.42 -14.68
C GLY A 35 -12.67 -0.07 -14.33
N GLU A 36 -11.48 -0.55 -13.97
CA GLU A 36 -11.26 -1.90 -13.49
C GLU A 36 -11.60 -2.03 -12.00
N THR A 37 -12.11 -3.19 -11.61
CA THR A 37 -12.25 -3.58 -10.20
C THR A 37 -11.33 -4.75 -9.91
N LEU A 38 -10.31 -4.52 -9.09
CA LEU A 38 -9.42 -5.55 -8.58
C LEU A 38 -9.82 -5.93 -7.16
N ALA A 39 -9.99 -7.22 -6.89
CA ALA A 39 -10.31 -7.74 -5.56
C ALA A 39 -9.09 -8.44 -4.94
N ILE A 40 -8.67 -8.00 -3.76
CA ILE A 40 -7.63 -8.65 -2.97
C ILE A 40 -8.30 -9.58 -1.94
N VAL A 41 -8.05 -10.88 -2.06
CA VAL A 41 -8.65 -11.92 -1.20
C VAL A 41 -7.58 -12.71 -0.45
N GLY A 42 -7.96 -13.32 0.68
CA GLY A 42 -7.06 -14.10 1.52
C GLY A 42 -7.56 -14.23 2.97
N GLU A 43 -6.91 -15.08 3.75
CA GLU A 43 -7.28 -15.36 5.15
C GLU A 43 -7.07 -14.16 6.09
N SER A 44 -7.70 -14.20 7.27
CA SER A 44 -7.47 -13.16 8.30
C SER A 44 -5.98 -13.06 8.64
N GLY A 45 -5.43 -11.85 8.71
CA GLY A 45 -4.02 -11.62 9.01
C GLY A 45 -3.06 -11.67 7.80
N SER A 46 -3.53 -11.99 6.59
CA SER A 46 -2.68 -12.08 5.38
C SER A 46 -2.17 -10.74 4.82
N GLY A 47 -2.28 -9.63 5.58
CA GLY A 47 -1.78 -8.32 5.16
C GLY A 47 -2.70 -7.45 4.29
N LYS A 48 -3.89 -7.92 3.88
CA LYS A 48 -4.81 -7.17 2.98
C LYS A 48 -5.15 -5.76 3.46
N THR A 49 -5.49 -5.61 4.75
CA THR A 49 -5.82 -4.29 5.32
C THR A 49 -4.61 -3.37 5.28
N VAL A 50 -3.43 -3.89 5.61
CA VAL A 50 -2.18 -3.12 5.60
C VAL A 50 -1.81 -2.71 4.17
N LEU A 51 -1.93 -3.62 3.21
CA LEU A 51 -1.69 -3.37 1.80
C LEU A 51 -2.52 -2.19 1.26
N ASN A 52 -3.77 -2.06 1.70
CA ASN A 52 -4.65 -0.98 1.25
C ASN A 52 -4.51 0.31 2.08
N PHE A 53 -4.34 0.20 3.39
CA PHE A 53 -4.42 1.37 4.29
C PHE A 53 -3.08 2.08 4.50
N ALA A 54 -1.97 1.33 4.54
CA ALA A 54 -0.66 1.92 4.78
C ALA A 54 -0.28 2.95 3.71
N PRO A 55 -0.49 2.70 2.40
CA PRO A 55 -0.26 3.71 1.36
C PRO A 55 -1.05 5.01 1.52
N LEU A 56 -2.19 4.94 2.19
CA LEU A 56 -3.11 6.06 2.38
C LEU A 56 -2.88 6.78 3.72
N GLY A 57 -1.88 6.37 4.51
CA GLY A 57 -1.63 6.92 5.84
C GLY A 57 -2.71 6.57 6.87
N LEU A 58 -3.56 5.57 6.61
CA LEU A 58 -4.72 5.22 7.44
C LEU A 58 -4.40 4.21 8.54
N MET A 59 -3.16 4.16 9.01
CA MET A 59 -2.76 3.20 10.04
C MET A 59 -3.30 3.60 11.42
N PRO A 60 -3.65 2.63 12.29
CA PRO A 60 -4.10 2.94 13.63
C PRO A 60 -3.05 3.73 14.43
N THR A 61 -3.51 4.59 15.35
CA THR A 61 -2.62 5.35 16.24
C THR A 61 -1.64 4.44 16.97
N GLY A 62 -0.36 4.84 17.00
CA GLY A 62 0.71 4.08 17.66
C GLY A 62 1.27 2.93 16.82
N VAL A 63 0.82 2.77 15.57
CA VAL A 63 1.45 1.91 14.57
C VAL A 63 2.20 2.79 13.58
N VAL A 64 3.50 2.58 13.47
CA VAL A 64 4.32 3.21 12.41
C VAL A 64 4.39 2.23 11.25
N ALA A 65 4.07 2.71 10.05
CA ALA A 65 4.29 1.96 8.81
C ALA A 65 5.45 2.61 8.05
N ASP A 66 6.47 1.81 7.76
CA ASP A 66 7.54 2.17 6.83
C ASP A 66 7.25 1.47 5.50
N LEU A 67 7.21 2.26 4.42
CA LEU A 67 6.82 1.79 3.09
C LEU A 67 8.04 1.78 2.17
N HIS A 68 8.20 0.68 1.45
CA HIS A 68 9.23 0.51 0.43
C HIS A 68 8.59 0.12 -0.91
N GLY A 69 9.22 0.50 -2.01
CA GLY A 69 8.69 0.29 -3.36
C GLY A 69 8.16 1.58 -3.96
N SER A 70 7.15 1.47 -4.83
CA SER A 70 6.54 2.60 -5.53
C SER A 70 5.04 2.39 -5.68
N ILE A 71 4.27 3.47 -5.52
CA ILE A 71 2.83 3.50 -5.75
C ILE A 71 2.50 4.72 -6.61
N LEU A 72 2.20 4.49 -7.88
CA LEU A 72 1.82 5.55 -8.82
C LEU A 72 0.30 5.59 -8.95
N PHE A 73 -0.30 6.75 -8.69
CA PHE A 73 -1.70 7.03 -9.02
C PHE A 73 -1.77 8.10 -10.10
N ASP A 74 -2.36 7.77 -11.24
CA ASP A 74 -2.41 8.62 -12.43
C ASP A 74 -1.03 9.19 -12.81
N GLY A 75 0.01 8.35 -12.69
CA GLY A 75 1.40 8.70 -12.96
C GLY A 75 2.11 9.51 -11.86
N VAL A 76 1.45 9.82 -10.75
CA VAL A 76 2.02 10.55 -9.61
C VAL A 76 2.45 9.57 -8.51
N GLU A 77 3.70 9.63 -8.08
CA GLU A 77 4.21 8.83 -6.96
C GLU A 77 3.60 9.29 -5.65
N LEU A 78 2.98 8.36 -4.91
CA LEU A 78 2.32 8.61 -3.63
C LEU A 78 3.28 8.49 -2.45
N ILE A 79 4.27 7.57 -2.51
CA ILE A 79 5.17 7.35 -1.38
C ILE A 79 6.07 8.58 -1.21
N GLY A 80 6.07 9.13 0.01
CA GLY A 80 6.83 10.34 0.33
C GLY A 80 6.15 11.64 -0.10
N MET A 81 4.93 11.58 -0.66
CA MET A 81 4.14 12.80 -0.85
C MET A 81 3.85 13.47 0.49
N PRO A 82 3.94 14.81 0.55
CA PRO A 82 3.43 15.53 1.70
C PRO A 82 1.91 15.36 1.79
N GLU A 83 1.39 15.39 3.01
CA GLU A 83 -0.05 15.42 3.24
C GLU A 83 -0.63 16.68 2.56
N ALA A 84 -1.74 16.50 1.84
CA ALA A 84 -2.41 17.63 1.22
C ALA A 84 -2.91 18.58 2.32
N ALA A 85 -2.62 19.87 2.15
CA ALA A 85 -2.98 20.92 3.11
C ALA A 85 -4.50 21.15 3.23
#